data_AF-A0A368DB01-F1
#
_entry.id   AF-A0A368DB01-F1
#
_cell.length_a   1.000
_cell.length_b   1.000
_cell.length_c   1.000
_cell.angle_alpha   90.00
_cell.angle_beta   90.00
_cell.angle_gamma   90.00
#
_symmetry.space_group_name_H-M   'P 1'
#
loop_
_entity.id
_entity.type
_entity.pdbx_description
1 polymer ?
#
loop_
_entity_poly.entity_id
_entity_poly.type
_entity_poly.pdbx_seq_one_letter_code
_entity_poly.pdbx_strand_id
1 'polypeptide(L)'
;MGNGTTASGNESTAMGYDTTASGEASTAMGYSTTASAQSSTAIGRSTTASGTNSTAMGNGSTASGTNSTALGRVTVASDYASLVIGHYNSTGSSATSANSFSTSAPAFVIGNGADASNKSDAFKVMFNGDATVSNDLTVSGDVNISSDARLKSNIVSLGSTLTKLLQIDGKYYEMKGKQKIGVLAQEIQEVFPELVSEDDNEMLAVNYQGLVPVLINALKEQDKIIKTQEERLSKIEEVLANLND
;
A
#
# COMPACT_ATOMS: atom_id res chain seq x y z
N MET A 1 1.65 24.95 -34.11
CA MET A 1 2.93 25.04 -34.85
C MET A 1 3.41 23.63 -35.16
N GLY A 2 3.63 23.27 -36.42
CA GLY A 2 4.06 21.93 -36.83
C GLY A 2 3.12 21.29 -37.85
N ASN A 3 3.23 19.97 -38.07
CA ASN A 3 2.46 19.23 -39.09
C ASN A 3 1.31 18.45 -38.43
N GLY A 4 0.10 18.52 -38.97
CA GLY A 4 -1.06 17.81 -38.39
C GLY A 4 -1.53 18.36 -37.04
N THR A 5 -1.19 19.60 -36.67
CA THR A 5 -1.56 20.19 -35.38
C THR A 5 -2.93 20.88 -35.43
N THR A 6 -3.82 20.57 -34.49
CA THR A 6 -5.15 21.19 -34.34
C THR A 6 -5.27 21.85 -32.97
N ALA A 7 -5.46 23.17 -32.92
CA ALA A 7 -5.79 23.93 -31.70
C ALA A 7 -7.20 24.50 -31.89
N SER A 8 -8.23 23.79 -31.44
CA SER A 8 -9.65 24.15 -31.66
C SER A 8 -10.37 24.63 -30.40
N GLY A 9 -9.79 24.43 -29.22
CA GLY A 9 -10.31 24.98 -27.98
C GLY A 9 -10.02 26.48 -27.84
N ASN A 10 -10.87 27.20 -27.12
CA ASN A 10 -10.59 28.60 -26.78
C ASN A 10 -9.27 28.68 -25.97
N GLU A 11 -8.39 29.63 -26.27
CA GLU A 11 -7.06 29.79 -25.63
C GLU A 11 -6.15 28.54 -25.70
N SER A 12 -6.42 27.60 -26.62
CA SER A 12 -5.66 26.36 -26.73
C SER A 12 -4.34 26.53 -27.46
N THR A 13 -3.35 25.69 -27.13
CA THR A 13 -2.05 25.63 -27.78
C THR A 13 -1.75 24.22 -28.29
N ALA A 14 -1.47 24.08 -29.60
CA ALA A 14 -1.03 22.82 -30.20
C ALA A 14 0.33 22.98 -30.93
N MET A 15 1.31 22.15 -30.59
CA MET A 15 2.67 22.23 -31.14
C MET A 15 3.34 20.86 -31.36
N GLY A 16 3.83 20.58 -32.57
CA GLY A 16 4.59 19.37 -32.89
C GLY A 16 4.05 18.63 -34.12
N TYR A 17 3.91 17.30 -34.01
CA TYR A 17 3.40 16.43 -35.08
C TYR A 17 2.14 15.71 -34.62
N ASP A 18 1.03 15.82 -35.36
CA ASP A 18 -0.27 15.20 -35.04
C ASP A 18 -0.78 15.50 -33.62
N THR A 19 -0.69 16.76 -33.18
CA THR A 19 -1.15 17.16 -31.84
C THR A 19 -2.53 17.81 -31.88
N THR A 20 -3.43 17.44 -30.97
CA THR A 20 -4.77 18.03 -30.85
C THR A 20 -5.00 18.65 -29.47
N ALA A 21 -5.25 19.96 -29.42
CA ALA A 21 -5.69 20.69 -28.24
C ALA A 21 -7.13 21.18 -28.48
N SER A 22 -8.12 20.43 -28.01
CA SER A 22 -9.55 20.71 -28.26
C SER A 22 -10.31 21.22 -27.04
N GLY A 23 -9.74 21.12 -25.84
CA GLY A 23 -10.31 21.72 -24.63
C GLY A 23 -10.04 23.22 -24.52
N GLU A 24 -10.92 23.95 -23.84
CA GLU A 24 -10.65 25.35 -23.44
C GLU A 24 -9.36 25.42 -22.60
N ALA A 25 -8.50 26.41 -22.86
CA ALA A 25 -7.19 26.61 -22.23
C ALA A 25 -6.27 25.36 -22.25
N SER A 26 -6.50 24.42 -23.18
CA SER A 26 -5.74 23.17 -23.25
C SER A 26 -4.40 23.34 -23.97
N THR A 27 -3.41 22.53 -23.59
CA THR A 27 -2.08 22.52 -24.23
C THR A 27 -1.72 21.11 -24.69
N ALA A 28 -1.44 20.93 -25.97
CA ALA A 28 -0.94 19.68 -26.56
C ALA A 28 0.42 19.93 -27.24
N MET A 29 1.48 19.24 -26.80
CA MET A 29 2.83 19.44 -27.33
C MET A 29 3.59 18.12 -27.53
N GLY A 30 4.13 17.89 -28.74
CA GLY A 30 5.01 16.76 -29.05
C GLY A 30 4.56 15.95 -30.26
N TYR A 31 4.49 14.62 -30.15
CA TYR A 31 4.11 13.71 -31.23
C TYR A 31 2.82 12.95 -30.86
N SER A 32 1.76 13.06 -31.66
CA SER A 32 0.51 12.32 -31.46
C SER A 32 -0.14 12.57 -30.08
N THR A 33 -0.11 13.81 -29.58
CA THR A 33 -0.62 14.16 -28.23
C THR A 33 -2.01 14.77 -28.30
N THR A 34 -2.89 14.44 -27.35
CA THR A 34 -4.27 14.95 -27.30
C THR A 34 -4.59 15.55 -25.93
N ALA A 35 -4.93 16.83 -25.89
CA ALA A 35 -5.47 17.52 -24.72
C ALA A 35 -6.93 17.92 -25.02
N SER A 36 -7.90 17.15 -24.53
CA SER A 36 -9.29 17.24 -24.97
C SER A 36 -10.24 17.88 -23.97
N ALA A 37 -9.81 18.06 -22.72
CA ALA A 37 -10.64 18.63 -21.65
C ALA A 37 -10.21 20.06 -21.28
N GLN A 38 -11.08 20.77 -20.56
CA GLN A 38 -10.80 22.11 -20.08
C GLN A 38 -9.52 22.14 -19.22
N SER A 39 -8.64 23.10 -19.50
CA SER A 39 -7.35 23.32 -18.84
C SER A 39 -6.45 22.08 -18.80
N SER A 40 -6.64 21.13 -19.73
CA SER A 40 -5.85 19.90 -19.79
C SER A 40 -4.51 20.13 -20.49
N THR A 41 -3.47 19.43 -20.06
CA THR A 41 -2.12 19.53 -20.61
C THR A 41 -1.58 18.16 -21.00
N ALA A 42 -1.29 17.94 -22.29
CA ALA A 42 -0.69 16.72 -22.82
C ALA A 42 0.65 17.02 -23.50
N ILE A 43 1.76 16.49 -22.96
CA ILE A 43 3.12 16.76 -23.46
C ILE A 43 3.91 15.46 -23.67
N GLY A 44 4.56 15.30 -24.82
CA GLY A 44 5.47 14.18 -25.12
C GLY A 44 5.07 13.38 -26.35
N ARG A 45 5.04 12.04 -26.26
CA ARG A 45 4.72 11.15 -27.39
C ARG A 45 3.53 10.28 -27.06
N SER A 46 2.47 10.35 -27.85
CA SER A 46 1.25 9.55 -27.68
C SER A 46 0.60 9.74 -26.31
N THR A 47 0.60 10.97 -25.78
CA THR A 47 -0.01 11.31 -24.48
C THR A 47 -1.44 11.83 -24.63
N THR A 48 -2.29 11.53 -23.66
CA THR A 48 -3.71 11.94 -23.65
C THR A 48 -4.08 12.55 -22.31
N ALA A 49 -4.50 13.82 -22.31
CA ALA A 49 -5.08 14.49 -21.15
C ALA A 49 -6.56 14.77 -21.44
N SER A 50 -7.44 13.96 -20.85
CA SER A 50 -8.89 13.98 -21.12
C SER A 50 -9.75 14.29 -19.88
N GLY A 51 -9.14 14.43 -18.71
CA GLY A 51 -9.82 14.95 -17.52
C GLY A 51 -9.72 16.48 -17.42
N THR A 52 -10.72 17.12 -16.84
CA THR A 52 -10.65 18.58 -16.58
C THR A 52 -9.49 18.89 -15.64
N ASN A 53 -8.69 19.91 -15.94
CA ASN A 53 -7.43 20.26 -15.26
C ASN A 53 -6.41 19.11 -15.17
N SER A 54 -6.49 18.11 -16.06
CA SER A 54 -5.58 16.97 -16.04
C SER A 54 -4.23 17.28 -16.71
N THR A 55 -3.18 16.60 -16.29
CA THR A 55 -1.85 16.70 -16.90
C THR A 55 -1.30 15.32 -17.26
N ALA A 56 -1.01 15.07 -18.53
CA ALA A 56 -0.33 13.86 -19.01
C ALA A 56 1.01 14.24 -19.65
N MET A 57 2.12 13.72 -19.13
CA MET A 57 3.46 14.02 -19.65
C MET A 57 4.34 12.76 -19.79
N GLY A 58 4.96 12.58 -20.95
CA GLY A 58 5.91 11.50 -21.21
C GLY A 58 5.62 10.69 -22.49
N ASN A 59 5.63 9.36 -22.41
CA ASN A 59 5.42 8.47 -23.56
C ASN A 59 4.26 7.51 -23.31
N GLY A 60 3.14 7.68 -24.00
CA GLY A 60 1.97 6.82 -23.83
C GLY A 60 1.19 7.06 -22.53
N SER A 61 1.42 8.19 -21.85
CA SER A 61 0.74 8.51 -20.58
C SER A 61 -0.66 9.06 -20.81
N THR A 62 -1.60 8.67 -19.94
CA THR A 62 -3.00 9.10 -19.99
C THR A 62 -3.44 9.66 -18.64
N ALA A 63 -3.96 10.87 -18.62
CA ALA A 63 -4.60 11.48 -17.45
C ALA A 63 -6.08 11.74 -17.76
N SER A 64 -6.95 10.87 -17.28
CA SER A 64 -8.39 10.89 -17.60
C SER A 64 -9.27 11.28 -16.41
N GLY A 65 -8.76 11.21 -15.18
CA GLY A 65 -9.44 11.73 -14.00
C GLY A 65 -9.44 13.26 -13.98
N THR A 66 -10.49 13.86 -13.43
CA THR A 66 -10.53 15.31 -13.14
C THR A 66 -9.43 15.64 -12.12
N ASN A 67 -8.65 16.70 -12.38
CA ASN A 67 -7.47 17.12 -11.62
C ASN A 67 -6.35 16.07 -11.55
N SER A 68 -6.36 15.03 -12.38
CA SER A 68 -5.35 13.96 -12.35
C SER A 68 -4.04 14.36 -13.02
N THR A 69 -2.95 13.71 -12.62
CA THR A 69 -1.62 13.88 -13.25
C THR A 69 -0.98 12.53 -13.53
N ALA A 70 -0.57 12.27 -14.78
CA ALA A 70 0.15 11.09 -15.21
C ALA A 70 1.51 11.46 -15.82
N LEU A 71 2.62 11.01 -15.21
CA LEU A 71 3.98 11.31 -15.64
C LEU A 71 4.81 10.04 -15.89
N GLY A 72 5.37 9.87 -17.09
CA GLY A 72 6.35 8.82 -17.36
C GLY A 72 6.07 8.01 -18.62
N ARG A 73 6.22 6.69 -18.57
CA ARG A 73 6.00 5.81 -19.74
C ARG A 73 4.85 4.86 -19.49
N VAL A 74 3.80 4.98 -20.31
CA VAL A 74 2.57 4.18 -20.26
C VAL A 74 1.96 4.20 -18.85
N THR A 75 1.90 5.40 -18.27
CA THR A 75 1.26 5.64 -16.98
C THR A 75 -0.17 6.14 -17.16
N VAL A 76 -1.12 5.62 -16.39
CA VAL A 76 -2.53 5.99 -16.47
C VAL A 76 -3.02 6.49 -15.11
N ALA A 77 -3.49 7.74 -15.05
CA ALA A 77 -4.14 8.35 -13.90
C ALA A 77 -5.63 8.59 -14.21
N SER A 78 -6.49 7.65 -13.83
CA SER A 78 -7.92 7.70 -14.15
C SER A 78 -8.80 8.25 -13.04
N ASP A 79 -8.30 8.32 -11.81
CA ASP A 79 -9.06 8.74 -10.64
C ASP A 79 -8.97 10.25 -10.38
N TYR A 80 -10.02 10.78 -9.76
CA TYR A 80 -10.13 12.17 -9.34
C TYR A 80 -8.92 12.57 -8.47
N ALA A 81 -8.23 13.64 -8.87
CA ALA A 81 -7.07 14.21 -8.19
C ALA A 81 -5.90 13.22 -7.96
N SER A 82 -5.84 12.12 -8.70
CA SER A 82 -4.76 11.13 -8.58
C SER A 82 -3.46 11.61 -9.23
N LEU A 83 -2.33 11.29 -8.60
CA LEU A 83 -0.99 11.46 -9.17
C LEU A 83 -0.36 10.10 -9.45
N VAL A 84 -0.02 9.83 -10.70
CA VAL A 84 0.65 8.60 -11.13
C VAL A 84 1.95 8.94 -11.82
N ILE A 85 3.06 8.34 -11.37
CA ILE A 85 4.37 8.52 -11.98
C ILE A 85 5.03 7.17 -12.33
N GLY A 86 6.08 7.21 -13.14
CA GLY A 86 6.97 6.06 -13.37
C GLY A 86 6.67 5.32 -14.68
N HIS A 87 6.49 4.01 -14.59
CA HIS A 87 6.53 3.12 -15.74
C HIS A 87 5.50 1.99 -15.59
N TYR A 88 4.52 1.91 -16.50
CA TYR A 88 3.51 0.83 -16.55
C TYR A 88 2.85 0.50 -15.20
N ASN A 89 2.13 1.47 -14.63
CA ASN A 89 1.35 1.27 -13.41
C ASN A 89 0.20 0.26 -13.63
N SER A 90 -0.14 -0.46 -12.56
CA SER A 90 -1.31 -1.33 -12.51
C SER A 90 -2.53 -0.58 -11.96
N THR A 91 -2.39 0.02 -10.78
CA THR A 91 -3.47 0.76 -10.09
C THR A 91 -3.69 2.14 -10.70
N GLY A 92 -4.94 2.61 -10.77
CA GLY A 92 -5.31 3.87 -11.42
C GLY A 92 -5.44 3.76 -12.94
N SER A 93 -5.16 2.58 -13.52
CA SER A 93 -5.45 2.27 -14.94
C SER A 93 -6.94 2.27 -15.25
N SER A 94 -7.77 1.99 -14.25
CA SER A 94 -9.22 2.10 -14.30
C SER A 94 -9.67 3.00 -13.15
N ALA A 95 -10.60 3.91 -13.41
CA ALA A 95 -11.10 4.81 -12.38
C ALA A 95 -11.99 4.06 -11.39
N THR A 96 -11.70 4.18 -10.11
CA THR A 96 -12.68 3.98 -9.03
C THR A 96 -13.68 5.14 -9.02
N SER A 97 -13.19 6.37 -9.18
CA SER A 97 -14.01 7.58 -9.36
C SER A 97 -13.25 8.64 -10.13
N ALA A 98 -13.60 8.87 -11.41
CA ALA A 98 -12.89 9.84 -12.25
C ALA A 98 -13.20 11.30 -11.92
N ASN A 99 -14.37 11.59 -11.34
CA ASN A 99 -14.92 12.95 -11.25
C ASN A 99 -15.29 13.40 -9.83
N SER A 100 -15.10 12.56 -8.82
CA SER A 100 -15.39 12.92 -7.43
C SER A 100 -14.42 12.23 -6.47
N PHE A 101 -14.21 12.87 -5.32
CA PHE A 101 -13.40 12.29 -4.25
C PHE A 101 -13.96 10.94 -3.79
N SER A 102 -13.08 9.96 -3.63
CA SER A 102 -13.39 8.65 -3.07
C SER A 102 -12.22 8.16 -2.23
N THR A 103 -12.50 7.76 -1.00
CA THR A 103 -11.50 7.17 -0.09
C THR A 103 -10.97 5.82 -0.59
N SER A 104 -11.72 5.16 -1.47
CA SER A 104 -11.33 3.90 -2.12
C SER A 104 -10.52 4.11 -3.40
N ALA A 105 -10.26 5.35 -3.81
CA ALA A 105 -9.45 5.66 -4.98
C ALA A 105 -7.97 5.92 -4.60
N PRO A 106 -7.02 5.62 -5.50
CA PRO A 106 -5.62 5.95 -5.31
C PRO A 106 -5.39 7.46 -5.39
N ALA A 107 -4.66 8.01 -4.42
CA ALA A 107 -4.20 9.39 -4.41
C ALA A 107 -2.83 9.54 -5.09
N PHE A 108 -1.91 8.61 -4.82
CA PHE A 108 -0.55 8.63 -5.36
C PHE A 108 -0.05 7.23 -5.71
N VAL A 109 0.52 7.06 -6.90
CA VAL A 109 1.03 5.78 -7.39
C VAL A 109 2.38 5.96 -8.10
N ILE A 110 3.32 5.09 -7.79
CA ILE A 110 4.59 4.95 -8.53
C ILE A 110 4.57 3.61 -9.27
N GLY A 111 4.34 3.65 -10.58
CA GLY A 111 4.41 2.47 -11.45
C GLY A 111 5.84 2.01 -11.68
N ASN A 112 6.07 0.70 -11.63
CA ASN A 112 7.36 0.07 -11.90
C ASN A 112 7.24 -1.21 -12.76
N GLY A 113 6.16 -1.37 -13.51
CA GLY A 113 5.96 -2.50 -14.41
C GLY A 113 7.05 -2.60 -15.47
N ALA A 114 7.33 -3.79 -15.99
CA ALA A 114 8.36 -3.97 -17.02
C ALA A 114 7.86 -3.58 -18.42
N ASP A 115 6.58 -3.86 -18.71
CA ASP A 115 5.95 -3.65 -20.02
C ASP A 115 4.42 -3.69 -19.92
N ALA A 116 3.73 -3.68 -21.08
CA ALA A 116 2.27 -3.61 -21.17
C ALA A 116 1.55 -4.84 -20.59
N SER A 117 2.21 -5.99 -20.59
CA SER A 117 1.71 -7.25 -20.05
C SER A 117 2.11 -7.45 -18.59
N ASN A 118 3.20 -6.80 -18.15
CA ASN A 118 3.78 -6.92 -16.81
C ASN A 118 3.71 -5.59 -16.07
N LYS A 119 2.48 -5.11 -15.82
CA LYS A 119 2.22 -3.88 -15.06
C LYS A 119 2.38 -4.11 -13.56
N SER A 120 2.93 -3.14 -12.85
CA SER A 120 3.04 -3.18 -11.39
C SER A 120 3.21 -1.80 -10.80
N ASP A 121 2.92 -1.69 -9.51
CA ASP A 121 3.14 -0.49 -8.71
C ASP A 121 4.19 -0.79 -7.64
N ALA A 122 5.16 0.09 -7.46
CA ALA A 122 6.14 0.01 -6.37
C ALA A 122 5.57 0.54 -5.06
N PHE A 123 4.79 1.62 -5.16
CA PHE A 123 4.22 2.35 -4.03
C PHE A 123 2.85 2.90 -4.40
N LYS A 124 1.89 2.74 -3.48
CA LYS A 124 0.51 3.20 -3.63
C LYS A 124 0.06 3.87 -2.34
N VAL A 125 -0.55 5.04 -2.44
CA VAL A 125 -1.24 5.74 -1.35
C VAL A 125 -2.68 5.99 -1.76
N MET A 126 -3.61 5.63 -0.89
CA MET A 126 -5.06 5.78 -1.08
C MET A 126 -5.56 7.07 -0.42
N PHE A 127 -6.70 7.60 -0.85
CA PHE A 127 -7.28 8.80 -0.22
C PHE A 127 -7.78 8.57 1.22
N ASN A 128 -7.95 7.33 1.67
CA ASN A 128 -8.19 7.01 3.08
C ASN A 128 -6.94 7.10 3.98
N GLY A 129 -5.75 7.31 3.39
CA GLY A 129 -4.47 7.40 4.10
C GLY A 129 -3.65 6.12 4.13
N ASP A 130 -4.19 5.00 3.64
CA ASP A 130 -3.44 3.74 3.58
C ASP A 130 -2.35 3.80 2.52
N ALA A 131 -1.20 3.19 2.84
CA ALA A 131 -0.07 3.10 1.94
C ALA A 131 0.45 1.66 1.82
N THR A 132 0.73 1.22 0.61
CA THR A 132 1.22 -0.13 0.30
C THR A 132 2.56 -0.04 -0.44
N VAL A 133 3.53 -0.85 -0.01
CA VAL A 133 4.81 -1.08 -0.70
C VAL A 133 4.82 -2.53 -1.19
N SER A 134 5.02 -2.74 -2.50
CA SER A 134 4.86 -4.08 -3.10
C SER A 134 6.10 -4.99 -2.98
N ASN A 135 7.18 -4.48 -2.38
CA ASN A 135 8.40 -5.25 -2.13
C ASN A 135 9.02 -4.82 -0.79
N ASP A 136 10.31 -5.06 -0.60
CA ASP A 136 10.99 -4.73 0.65
C ASP A 136 11.01 -3.21 0.93
N LEU A 137 10.71 -2.83 2.19
CA LEU A 137 10.88 -1.48 2.72
C LEU A 137 12.09 -1.47 3.67
N THR A 138 13.09 -0.65 3.36
CA THR A 138 14.25 -0.43 4.24
C THR A 138 14.10 0.91 4.96
N VAL A 139 14.22 0.92 6.29
CA VAL A 139 14.14 2.13 7.13
C VAL A 139 15.45 2.23 7.91
N SER A 140 16.23 3.29 7.67
CA SER A 140 17.53 3.50 8.33
C SER A 140 17.40 4.04 9.77
N GLY A 141 16.23 4.53 10.14
CA GLY A 141 15.91 5.02 11.49
C GLY A 141 14.74 4.24 12.09
N ASP A 142 14.00 4.91 12.97
CA ASP A 142 12.90 4.28 13.69
C ASP A 142 11.55 4.39 12.96
N VAL A 143 10.70 3.38 13.16
CA VAL A 143 9.29 3.42 12.78
C VAL A 143 8.47 3.75 14.03
N ASN A 144 7.96 4.98 14.10
CA ASN A 144 7.15 5.46 15.22
C ASN A 144 5.65 5.23 14.95
N ILE A 145 4.97 4.60 15.91
CA ILE A 145 3.57 4.18 15.75
C ILE A 145 2.75 4.75 16.89
N SER A 146 1.81 5.64 16.54
CA SER A 146 0.96 6.34 17.51
C SER A 146 0.14 5.37 18.33
N SER A 147 0.34 5.38 19.65
CA SER A 147 -0.28 4.44 20.60
C SER A 147 -0.90 5.15 21.82
N ASP A 148 -1.09 6.47 21.71
CA ASP A 148 -1.63 7.34 22.77
C ASP A 148 -3.04 6.89 23.20
N ALA A 149 -3.33 6.98 24.50
CA ALA A 149 -4.62 6.57 25.06
C ALA A 149 -5.80 7.37 24.46
N ARG A 150 -5.59 8.62 24.02
CA ARG A 150 -6.61 9.46 23.38
C ARG A 150 -7.04 8.95 22.01
N LEU A 151 -6.25 8.09 21.38
CA LEU A 151 -6.56 7.46 20.09
C LEU A 151 -7.31 6.14 20.25
N LYS A 152 -7.57 5.70 21.50
CA LYS A 152 -8.10 4.38 21.82
C LYS A 152 -9.38 4.49 22.63
N SER A 153 -10.27 3.54 22.41
CA SER A 153 -11.51 3.36 23.17
C SER A 153 -11.65 1.88 23.55
N ASN A 154 -12.50 1.58 24.55
CA ASN A 154 -12.80 0.21 24.99
C ASN A 154 -11.56 -0.63 25.32
N ILE A 155 -10.60 -0.04 26.03
CA ILE A 155 -9.33 -0.69 26.37
C ILE A 155 -9.57 -1.81 27.41
N VAL A 156 -9.39 -3.05 26.98
CA VAL A 156 -9.49 -4.26 27.82
C VAL A 156 -8.18 -5.03 27.84
N SER A 157 -7.91 -5.77 28.92
CA SER A 157 -6.74 -6.66 29.00
C SER A 157 -6.92 -7.87 28.08
N LEU A 158 -5.85 -8.33 27.43
CA LEU A 158 -5.88 -9.50 26.54
C LEU A 158 -6.11 -10.83 27.29
N GLY A 159 -6.03 -10.85 28.62
CA GLY A 159 -6.22 -12.07 29.41
C GLY A 159 -5.10 -13.08 29.21
N SER A 160 -5.43 -14.38 29.18
CA SER A 160 -4.44 -15.44 28.93
C SER A 160 -4.19 -15.62 27.44
N THR A 161 -2.96 -15.38 27.05
CA THR A 161 -2.46 -15.37 25.68
C THR A 161 -1.50 -16.53 25.40
N LEU A 162 -0.90 -17.12 26.45
CA LEU A 162 0.12 -18.16 26.29
C LEU A 162 -0.43 -19.41 25.57
N THR A 163 -1.60 -19.90 25.99
CA THR A 163 -2.21 -21.11 25.39
C THR A 163 -2.48 -20.94 23.90
N LYS A 164 -2.93 -19.75 23.50
CA LYS A 164 -3.15 -19.38 22.10
C LYS A 164 -1.83 -19.31 21.33
N LEU A 165 -0.84 -18.62 21.89
CA LEU A 165 0.47 -18.48 21.26
C LEU A 165 1.16 -19.83 21.02
N LEU A 166 1.00 -20.79 21.94
CA LEU A 166 1.55 -22.15 21.81
C LEU A 166 0.94 -22.96 20.66
N GLN A 167 -0.17 -22.50 20.05
CA GLN A 167 -0.74 -23.13 18.85
C GLN A 167 -0.09 -22.63 17.56
N ILE A 168 0.71 -21.56 17.62
CA ILE A 168 1.37 -20.95 16.46
C ILE A 168 2.76 -21.54 16.31
N ASP A 169 3.13 -21.90 15.07
CA ASP A 169 4.44 -22.47 14.76
C ASP A 169 5.25 -21.56 13.83
N GLY A 170 6.54 -21.40 14.14
CA GLY A 170 7.48 -20.64 13.31
C GLY A 170 7.94 -21.48 12.13
N LYS A 171 7.82 -20.95 10.91
CA LYS A 171 8.15 -21.66 9.68
C LYS A 171 9.39 -21.07 9.00
N TYR A 172 10.18 -21.94 8.38
CA TYR A 172 11.08 -21.57 7.28
C TYR A 172 10.33 -21.70 5.96
N TYR A 173 10.50 -20.73 5.07
CA TYR A 173 9.91 -20.76 3.73
C TYR A 173 10.83 -20.06 2.72
N GLU A 174 10.61 -20.31 1.44
CA GLU A 174 11.31 -19.64 0.36
C GLU A 174 10.42 -18.56 -0.27
N MET A 175 10.97 -17.37 -0.48
CA MET A 175 10.29 -16.29 -1.17
C MET A 175 11.27 -15.58 -2.10
N LYS A 176 10.94 -15.52 -3.40
CA LYS A 176 11.80 -14.91 -4.44
C LYS A 176 13.25 -15.42 -4.41
N GLY A 177 13.44 -16.74 -4.25
CA GLY A 177 14.76 -17.38 -4.26
C GLY A 177 15.56 -17.21 -2.97
N LYS A 178 14.95 -16.71 -1.88
CA LYS A 178 15.62 -16.50 -0.59
C LYS A 178 14.87 -17.22 0.52
N GLN A 179 15.62 -17.90 1.38
CA GLN A 179 15.07 -18.48 2.61
C GLN A 179 14.69 -17.35 3.58
N LYS A 180 13.50 -17.44 4.15
CA LYS A 180 12.94 -16.52 5.14
C LYS A 180 12.35 -17.30 6.32
N ILE A 181 12.14 -16.60 7.43
CA ILE A 181 11.50 -17.12 8.64
C ILE A 181 10.26 -16.27 8.90
N GLY A 182 9.18 -16.88 9.39
CA GLY A 182 7.96 -16.17 9.77
C GLY A 182 6.85 -17.12 10.21
N VAL A 183 5.61 -16.65 10.12
CA VAL A 183 4.40 -17.41 10.44
C VAL A 183 3.48 -17.49 9.22
N LEU A 184 2.58 -18.48 9.20
CA LEU A 184 1.52 -18.54 8.19
C LEU A 184 0.33 -17.70 8.65
N ALA A 185 -0.16 -16.80 7.79
CA ALA A 185 -1.26 -15.91 8.12
C ALA A 185 -2.54 -16.68 8.50
N GLN A 186 -2.78 -17.83 7.88
CA GLN A 186 -3.90 -18.72 8.14
C GLN A 186 -3.87 -19.27 9.58
N GLU A 187 -2.70 -19.72 10.04
CA GLU A 187 -2.51 -20.21 11.42
C GLU A 187 -2.72 -19.06 12.43
N ILE A 188 -2.25 -17.86 12.10
CA ILE A 188 -2.50 -16.68 12.94
C ILE A 188 -3.99 -16.34 12.99
N GLN A 189 -4.69 -16.43 11.86
CA GLN A 189 -6.11 -16.07 11.75
C GLN A 189 -7.01 -16.93 12.63
N GLU A 190 -6.70 -18.23 12.78
CA GLU A 190 -7.46 -19.14 13.66
C GLU A 190 -7.37 -18.73 15.15
N VAL A 191 -6.24 -18.13 15.54
CA VAL A 191 -5.92 -17.88 16.95
C VAL A 191 -6.13 -16.39 17.35
N PHE A 192 -5.71 -15.49 16.47
CA PHE A 192 -5.74 -14.02 16.57
C PHE A 192 -6.21 -13.41 15.24
N PRO A 193 -7.49 -13.56 14.87
CA PRO A 193 -8.04 -13.04 13.61
C PRO A 193 -7.85 -11.52 13.46
N GLU A 194 -7.82 -10.78 14.58
CA GLU A 194 -7.58 -9.33 14.60
C GLU A 194 -6.19 -8.90 14.13
N LEU A 195 -5.23 -9.84 14.03
CA LEU A 195 -3.88 -9.59 13.54
C LEU A 195 -3.72 -9.91 12.06
N VAL A 196 -4.79 -10.33 11.38
CA VAL A 196 -4.75 -10.71 9.96
C VAL A 196 -5.68 -9.80 9.17
N SER A 197 -5.16 -9.25 8.08
CA SER A 197 -5.92 -8.52 7.08
C SER A 197 -5.92 -9.26 5.76
N GLU A 198 -6.97 -9.08 4.97
CA GLU A 198 -7.12 -9.66 3.64
C GLU A 198 -7.20 -8.52 2.62
N ASP A 199 -6.47 -8.65 1.51
CA ASP A 199 -6.54 -7.69 0.40
C ASP A 199 -7.59 -8.08 -0.65
N ASP A 200 -7.78 -7.24 -1.67
CA ASP A 200 -8.76 -7.46 -2.74
C ASP A 200 -8.49 -8.73 -3.59
N ASN A 201 -7.31 -9.36 -3.45
CA ASN A 201 -6.94 -10.60 -4.13
C ASN A 201 -7.02 -11.82 -3.20
N GLU A 202 -7.72 -11.70 -2.07
CA GLU A 202 -7.86 -12.76 -1.05
C GLU A 202 -6.50 -13.13 -0.40
N MET A 203 -5.50 -12.25 -0.50
CA MET A 203 -4.18 -12.49 0.09
C MET A 203 -4.16 -12.01 1.54
N LEU A 204 -3.82 -12.93 2.45
CA LEU A 204 -3.72 -12.64 3.87
C LEU A 204 -2.35 -12.04 4.24
N ALA A 205 -2.37 -11.03 5.10
CA ALA A 205 -1.19 -10.38 5.67
C ALA A 205 -1.27 -10.31 7.20
N VAL A 206 -0.12 -10.41 7.86
CA VAL A 206 -0.02 -10.44 9.34
C VAL A 206 0.50 -9.10 9.87
N ASN A 207 -0.20 -8.54 10.86
CA ASN A 207 0.26 -7.44 11.68
C ASN A 207 1.26 -7.94 12.74
N TYR A 208 2.53 -8.08 12.34
CA TYR A 208 3.61 -8.51 13.23
C TYR A 208 3.79 -7.58 14.45
N GLN A 209 3.51 -6.28 14.32
CA GLN A 209 3.59 -5.36 15.46
C GLN A 209 2.55 -5.70 16.55
N GLY A 210 1.36 -6.13 16.14
CA GLY A 210 0.30 -6.54 17.06
C GLY A 210 0.62 -7.81 17.86
N LEU A 211 1.59 -8.62 17.44
CA LEU A 211 2.07 -9.77 18.21
C LEU A 211 2.89 -9.35 19.45
N VAL A 212 3.49 -8.15 19.47
CA VAL A 212 4.29 -7.68 20.61
C VAL A 212 3.51 -7.68 21.93
N PRO A 213 2.31 -7.08 22.05
CA PRO A 213 1.53 -7.13 23.30
C PRO A 213 1.06 -8.55 23.67
N VAL A 214 0.83 -9.43 22.68
CA VAL A 214 0.52 -10.85 22.92
C VAL A 214 1.71 -11.54 23.59
N LEU A 215 2.92 -11.37 23.04
CA LEU A 215 4.15 -11.91 23.61
C LEU A 215 4.43 -11.39 25.02
N ILE A 216 4.18 -10.10 25.28
CA ILE A 216 4.35 -9.49 26.61
C ILE A 216 3.48 -10.20 27.65
N ASN A 217 2.21 -10.49 27.33
CA ASN A 217 1.33 -11.18 28.28
C ASN A 217 1.69 -12.65 28.45
N ALA A 218 2.04 -13.34 27.36
CA ALA A 218 2.49 -14.72 27.42
C ALA A 218 3.74 -14.88 28.31
N LEU A 219 4.69 -13.93 28.24
CA LEU A 219 5.87 -13.91 29.12
C LEU A 219 5.51 -13.68 30.59
N LYS A 220 4.56 -12.78 30.89
CA LYS A 220 4.06 -12.57 32.25
C LYS A 220 3.37 -13.81 32.82
N GLU A 221 2.60 -14.52 31.97
CA GLU A 221 1.98 -15.79 32.33
C GLU A 221 3.03 -16.87 32.60
N GLN A 222 4.05 -16.96 31.75
CA GLN A 222 5.16 -17.90 31.91
C GLN A 222 5.95 -17.64 33.21
N ASP A 223 6.24 -16.39 33.54
CA ASP A 223 6.89 -16.00 34.81
C ASP A 223 6.07 -16.45 36.02
N LYS A 224 4.74 -16.31 35.97
CA LYS A 224 3.85 -16.81 37.02
C LYS A 224 3.93 -18.34 37.16
N ILE A 225 4.00 -19.06 36.04
CA ILE A 225 4.14 -20.53 36.05
C ILE A 225 5.48 -20.92 36.68
N ILE A 226 6.58 -20.25 36.31
CA ILE A 226 7.92 -20.51 36.84
C ILE A 226 7.94 -20.32 38.36
N LYS A 227 7.47 -19.17 38.86
CA LYS A 227 7.39 -18.91 40.32
C LYS A 227 6.58 -19.97 41.05
N THR A 228 5.46 -20.38 40.47
CA THR A 228 4.63 -21.47 41.03
C THR A 228 5.39 -22.80 41.09
N GLN A 229 6.22 -23.09 40.08
CA GLN A 229 7.05 -24.30 40.05
C GLN A 229 8.19 -24.24 41.07
N GLU A 230 8.85 -23.09 41.23
CA GLU A 230 9.90 -22.88 42.23
C GLU A 230 9.37 -23.05 43.67
N GLU A 231 8.20 -22.49 43.98
CA GLU A 231 7.56 -22.71 45.28
C GLU A 231 7.25 -24.18 45.55
N ARG A 232 6.82 -24.92 44.52
CA ARG A 232 6.58 -26.36 44.64
C ARG A 232 7.87 -27.14 44.83
N LEU A 233 8.94 -26.78 44.12
CA LEU A 233 10.24 -27.42 44.25
C LEU A 233 10.80 -27.21 45.66
N SER A 234 10.75 -25.98 46.18
CA SER A 234 11.20 -25.65 47.53
C SER A 234 10.45 -26.46 48.60
N LYS A 235 9.12 -26.62 48.47
CA LYS A 235 8.34 -27.48 49.37
C LYS A 235 8.74 -28.96 49.30
N ILE A 236 9.07 -29.46 48.11
CA ILE A 236 9.52 -30.84 47.92
C ILE A 236 10.92 -31.03 48.55
N GLU A 237 11.83 -30.09 48.36
CA GLU A 237 13.16 -30.10 48.96
C GLU A 237 13.10 -30.09 50.49
N GLU A 238 12.20 -29.30 51.08
CA GLU A 238 11.95 -29.27 52.53
C GLU A 238 11.44 -30.62 53.05
N VAL A 239 10.50 -31.26 52.35
CA VAL A 239 9.98 -32.60 52.73
C VAL A 239 11.07 -33.67 52.63
N LEU A 240 11.92 -33.62 51.60
CA LEU A 240 13.02 -34.57 51.44
C LEU A 240 14.10 -34.42 52.51
N ALA A 241 14.41 -33.18 52.92
CA ALA A 241 15.35 -32.93 54.02
C ALA A 241 14.84 -33.59 55.31
N ASN A 242 13.56 -33.41 55.63
CA ASN A 242 12.93 -33.98 56.83
C ASN A 242 12.76 -35.51 56.83
N LEU A 243 12.95 -36.18 55.68
CA LEU A 243 12.88 -37.65 55.56
C LEU A 243 14.26 -38.32 55.70
N ASN A 244 15.33 -37.55 55.56
CA ASN A 244 16.71 -38.04 55.64
C ASN A 244 17.36 -37.76 57.01
N ASP A 245 16.66 -37.05 57.90
CA ASP A 245 16.96 -36.85 59.33
C ASP A 245 16.17 -37.85 60.20
#